data_AF-A0A2A4NPE3-F1
#
_entry.id   AF-A0A2A4NPE3-F1
#
_cell.length_a   1.000
_cell.length_b   1.000
_cell.length_c   1.000
_cell.angle_alpha   90.00
_cell.angle_beta   90.00
_cell.angle_gamma   90.00
#
_symmetry.space_group_name_H-M   'P 1'
#
loop_
_entity.id
_entity.type
_entity.pdbx_description
1 polymer ?
#
loop_
_entity_poly.entity_id
_entity_poly.type
_entity_poly.pdbx_seq_one_letter_code
_entity_poly.pdbx_strand_id
1 'polypeptide(L)' 'MDYPEHEATYDIFLAFSKWSIAFCVFLMAGMAVGFEMGGGFVGGTIIFFIGMIASYFAIQR' A
#
# COMPACT_ATOMS: atom_id res chain seq x y z
N MET A 1 -31.47 -0.32 -0.69
CA MET A 1 -31.66 -1.63 -0.04
C MET A 1 -30.64 -1.64 1.08
N ASP A 2 -31.05 -1.27 2.29
CA ASP A 2 -30.16 -1.22 3.45
C ASP A 2 -29.94 -2.65 3.91
N TYR A 3 -28.94 -3.30 3.33
CA TYR A 3 -28.53 -4.66 3.65
C TYR A 3 -27.17 -4.56 4.34
N PRO A 4 -27.12 -4.71 5.68
CA PRO A 4 -25.89 -4.55 6.45
C PRO A 4 -24.72 -5.40 5.93
N GLU A 5 -25.03 -6.57 5.37
CA GLU A 5 -24.06 -7.50 4.81
C GLU A 5 -23.42 -6.98 3.52
N HIS A 6 -24.16 -6.20 2.73
CA HIS A 6 -23.68 -5.61 1.49
C HIS A 6 -22.72 -4.45 1.76
N GLU A 7 -23.04 -3.62 2.76
CA GLU A 7 -22.16 -2.54 3.22
C GLU A 7 -20.88 -3.10 3.85
N ALA A 8 -21.01 -4.09 4.74
CA ALA A 8 -19.84 -4.73 5.36
C ALA A 8 -18.88 -5.36 4.33
N THR A 9 -19.42 -6.05 3.32
CA THR A 9 -18.59 -6.65 2.25
C THR A 9 -17.94 -5.57 1.38
N TYR A 10 -18.66 -4.49 1.10
CA TYR A 10 -18.15 -3.36 0.33
C TYR A 10 -17.04 -2.62 1.08
N ASP A 11 -17.17 -2.44 2.39
CA ASP A 11 -16.13 -1.80 3.23
C ASP A 11 -14.85 -2.63 3.27
N ILE A 12 -14.97 -3.96 3.39
CA ILE A 12 -13.81 -4.87 3.31
C ILE A 12 -13.16 -4.77 1.93
N PHE A 13 -13.96 -4.78 0.85
CA PHE A 13 -13.46 -4.62 -0.50
C PHE A 13 -12.70 -3.30 -0.67
N LEU A 14 -13.29 -2.18 -0.22
CA LEU A 14 -12.66 -0.87 -0.26
C LEU A 14 -11.35 -0.82 0.52
N ALA A 15 -11.33 -1.36 1.73
CA ALA A 15 -10.12 -1.42 2.55
C ALA A 15 -9.03 -2.23 1.82
N PHE A 16 -9.37 -3.42 1.34
CA PHE A 16 -8.44 -4.30 0.63
C PHE A 16 -7.91 -3.66 -0.66
N SER A 17 -8.77 -3.04 -1.46
CA SER A 17 -8.36 -2.35 -2.69
C SER A 17 -7.40 -1.19 -2.41
N LYS A 18 -7.68 -0.35 -1.42
CA LYS A 18 -6.79 0.77 -1.05
C LYS A 18 -5.41 0.26 -0.62
N TRP A 19 -5.37 -0.76 0.24
CA TRP A 19 -4.11 -1.36 0.70
C TRP A 19 -3.34 -2.09 -0.40
N SER A 20 -4.05 -2.78 -1.30
CA SER A 20 -3.43 -3.47 -2.44
C SER A 20 -2.77 -2.49 -3.41
N ILE A 21 -3.43 -1.37 -3.72
CA ILE A 21 -2.85 -0.32 -4.57
C ILE A 21 -1.61 0.27 -3.92
N ALA A 22 -1.68 0.63 -2.64
CA ALA A 22 -0.53 1.15 -1.89
C ALA A 22 0.66 0.18 -1.92
N PHE A 23 0.41 -1.10 -1.64
CA PHE A 23 1.43 -2.15 -1.70
C PHE A 23 2.11 -2.20 -3.07
N CYS A 24 1.35 -2.26 -4.16
CA CYS A 24 1.91 -2.31 -5.52
C CYS A 24 2.75 -1.08 -5.85
N VAL A 25 2.27 0.13 -5.52
CA VAL A 25 2.99 1.38 -5.79
C VAL A 25 4.31 1.43 -5.05
N PHE A 26 4.31 1.16 -3.74
CA PHE A 26 5.53 1.25 -2.93
C PHE A 26 6.49 0.09 -3.17
N LEU A 27 5.99 -1.09 -3.57
CA LEU A 27 6.84 -2.19 -4.01
C LEU A 27 7.61 -1.79 -5.27
N MET A 28 6.92 -1.24 -6.28
CA MET A 28 7.58 -0.77 -7.50
C MET A 28 8.57 0.37 -7.21
N ALA A 29 8.21 1.32 -6.34
CA ALA A 29 9.11 2.40 -5.92
C ALA A 29 10.36 1.87 -5.19
N GLY A 30 10.17 0.92 -4.26
CA GLY A 30 11.27 0.27 -3.56
C GLY A 30 12.19 -0.50 -4.50
N MET A 31 11.64 -1.21 -5.49
CA MET A 31 12.42 -1.90 -6.52
C MET A 31 13.20 -0.91 -7.40
N ALA A 32 12.59 0.20 -7.80
CA ALA A 32 13.28 1.22 -8.57
C ALA A 32 14.48 1.80 -7.80
N VAL A 33 14.32 2.08 -6.51
CA VAL A 33 15.42 2.56 -5.67
C VAL A 33 16.47 1.47 -5.42
N GLY A 34 16.02 0.25 -5.13
CA GLY A 34 16.89 -0.84 -4.72
C GLY A 34 17.73 -1.43 -5.85
N PHE A 35 17.19 -1.50 -7.07
CA PHE A 35 17.88 -2.10 -8.22
C PHE A 35 18.48 -1.06 -9.17
N GLU A 36 17.74 0.00 -9.51
CA GLU A 36 18.16 0.92 -10.59
C GLU A 36 18.93 2.15 -10.07
N MET A 37 18.61 2.64 -8.87
CA MET A 37 19.22 3.86 -8.32
C MET A 37 20.37 3.61 -7.32
N GLY A 38 20.88 2.38 -7.26
CA GLY A 38 22.03 2.02 -6.43
C GLY A 38 21.75 1.94 -4.91
N GLY A 39 20.49 1.97 -4.48
CA GLY A 39 20.12 1.85 -3.07
C GLY A 39 20.28 0.44 -2.49
N GLY A 40 20.46 -0.57 -3.34
CA GLY A 40 20.58 -1.97 -2.94
C GLY A 40 19.32 -2.51 -2.27
N PHE A 41 19.38 -3.76 -1.81
CA PHE A 41 18.24 -4.41 -1.14
C PHE A 41 17.77 -3.63 0.10
N VAL A 42 18.71 -3.12 0.89
CA VAL A 42 18.41 -2.37 2.12
C VAL A 42 17.72 -1.04 1.81
N GLY A 43 18.21 -0.27 0.84
CA GLY A 43 17.60 1.02 0.46
C GLY A 43 16.20 0.85 -0.12
N GLY A 44 15.99 -0.14 -0.99
CA GLY A 44 14.67 -0.46 -1.52
C GLY A 44 13.68 -0.90 -0.44
N THR A 45 14.14 -1.71 0.53
CA THR A 45 13.32 -2.19 1.66
C THR A 45 12.91 -1.03 2.57
N ILE A 46 13.81 -0.08 2.84
CA ILE A 46 13.50 1.12 3.63
C ILE A 46 12.41 1.95 2.95
N ILE A 47 12.55 2.23 1.65
CA ILE A 47 11.56 2.99 0.87
C ILE A 47 10.20 2.31 0.92
N PHE A 48 10.15 0.99 0.74
CA PHE A 48 8.92 0.21 0.79
C PHE A 48 8.22 0.35 2.15
N PHE A 49 8.92 0.13 3.27
CA PHE A 49 8.31 0.21 4.59
C PHE A 49 7.89 1.64 4.98
N ILE A 50 8.69 2.65 4.65
CA ILE A 50 8.32 4.06 4.86
C ILE A 50 7.06 4.39 4.06
N GLY A 51 6.97 3.93 2.82
CA GLY A 51 5.79 4.09 1.97
C GLY A 51 4.54 3.42 2.54
N MET A 52 4.69 2.20 3.06
CA MET A 52 3.60 1.49 3.74
C MET A 52 3.13 2.20 5.02
N ILE A 53 4.06 2.74 5.81
CA ILE A 53 3.72 3.56 6.99
C ILE A 53 3.01 4.85 6.57
N ALA A 54 3.48 5.53 5.52
CA ALA A 54 2.82 6.71 4.98
C ALA A 54 1.40 6.40 4.49
N SER A 55 1.21 5.22 3.87
CA SER A 55 -0.09 4.75 3.39
C SER A 55 -1.08 4.52 4.52
N TYR A 56 -0.61 4.01 5.67
CA TYR A 56 -1.45 3.85 6.86
C TYR A 56 -2.10 5.17 7.27
N PHE A 57 -1.32 6.25 7.34
CA PHE A 57 -1.84 7.58 7.67
C PHE A 57 -2.69 8.20 6.56
N ALA A 58 -2.40 7.88 5.30
CA ALA A 58 -3.16 8.40 4.15
C ALA A 58 -4.53 7.72 3.99
N ILE A 59 -4.62 6.40 4.22
CA ILE A 59 -5.84 5.61 4.04
C ILE A 59 -6.81 5.77 5.23
N GLN A 60 -6.31 6.15 6.40
CA GLN A 60 -7.13 6.42 7.60
C GLN A 60 -7.92 7.73 7.56
N ARG A 61 -7.70 8.57 6.55
CA ARG A 61 -8.49 9.79 6.29
C ARG A 61 -9.60 9.52 5.30
#